data_AF-A0AAJ0Q249-F1
#
_entry.id   AF-A0AAJ0Q249-F1
#
_cell.length_a   1.000
_cell.length_b   1.000
_cell.length_c   1.000
_cell.angle_alpha   90.00
_cell.angle_beta   90.00
_cell.angle_gamma   90.00
#
_symmetry.space_group_name_H-M   'P 1'
#
loop_
_entity.id
_entity.type
_entity.pdbx_description
1 polymer ?
#
loop_
_entity_poly.entity_id
_entity_poly.type
_entity_poly.pdbx_seq_one_letter_code
_entity_poly.pdbx_strand_id
1 'polypeptide(L)'
;MVQKFTEKDFHKEIAELQAELRRDIEAHATGLDPSPAARLERRRRVLVDGDYQFFAYTYFPHHIRGTPSLFQAHFCGRFPKLLRQPGGTREWWVAPRGEAKSSMCTKIGPVYIIVQGLLQREEIRREVGWTDALPSFLDYVILLGAETSLPTKLLEVVKTELTANAALQLDFPEVCGKGPMWKVGEFVTKNGVKVEPFGAEQAIRGTFHGASRPKVLMGDDLITDAEAKSPTERQNRWTWLEKAIDYLGPPDGSVKYIGVGTVLDKDDPISRAKRTIGHIVHHFRAIAQMPTNMDLWQQCEALMLNDDKPAIEEAAARGEAIADTDLPSYQFYLEHRAEMDAGAVTSWPSVRTLFYLMRQRAKSPRAFATEMQGDPRTEEDKVFGHITFWVQRLQSWLMFGACDPSMGQGRKSDPSAILVG
;
A
#
# COMPACT_ATOMS: atom_id res chain seq x y z
N MET A 1 -1.25 53.15 -27.51
CA MET A 1 -0.24 53.45 -26.47
C MET A 1 0.63 52.21 -26.32
N VAL A 2 1.93 52.33 -26.59
CA VAL A 2 2.88 51.22 -26.39
C VAL A 2 3.12 51.10 -24.89
N GLN A 3 2.78 49.95 -24.30
CA GLN A 3 2.99 49.70 -22.88
C GLN A 3 4.51 49.71 -22.63
N LYS A 4 5.00 50.66 -21.82
CA LYS A 4 6.44 50.77 -21.50
C LYS A 4 6.84 49.55 -20.66
N PHE A 5 7.66 48.69 -21.24
CA PHE A 5 8.29 47.56 -20.57
C PHE A 5 9.11 48.04 -19.37
N THR A 6 8.84 47.52 -18.17
CA THR A 6 9.46 48.01 -16.93
C THR A 6 10.61 47.11 -16.47
N GLU A 7 11.51 47.64 -15.63
CA GLU A 7 12.57 46.87 -14.98
C GLU A 7 12.03 45.68 -14.16
N LYS A 8 10.80 45.82 -13.63
CA LYS A 8 10.09 44.75 -12.93
C LYS A 8 9.66 43.63 -13.89
N ASP A 9 9.22 43.99 -15.09
CA ASP A 9 8.86 43.01 -16.13
C ASP A 9 10.12 42.26 -16.61
N PHE A 10 11.24 42.96 -16.78
CA PHE A 10 12.52 42.34 -17.12
C PHE A 10 13.03 41.36 -16.05
N HIS A 11 13.03 41.74 -14.77
CA HIS A 11 13.41 40.83 -13.68
C HIS A 11 12.48 39.62 -13.58
N LYS A 12 11.18 39.80 -13.89
CA LYS A 12 10.21 38.71 -13.94
C LYS A 12 10.53 37.75 -15.08
N GLU A 13 10.82 38.24 -16.29
CA GLU A 13 11.23 37.40 -17.42
C GLU A 13 12.53 36.63 -17.13
N ILE A 14 13.53 37.27 -16.51
CA ILE A 14 14.76 36.57 -16.10
C ILE A 14 14.45 35.46 -15.10
N ALA A 15 13.59 35.71 -14.12
CA ALA A 15 13.21 34.70 -13.13
C ALA A 15 12.42 33.54 -13.76
N GLU A 16 11.54 33.83 -14.72
CA GLU A 16 10.81 32.82 -15.49
C GLU A 16 11.76 31.95 -16.33
N LEU A 17 12.70 32.59 -17.02
CA LEU A 17 13.72 31.91 -17.84
C LEU A 17 14.68 31.07 -16.99
N GLN A 18 15.13 31.57 -15.84
CA GLN A 18 15.95 30.80 -14.89
C GLN A 18 15.18 29.61 -14.33
N ALA A 19 13.89 29.79 -14.02
CA ALA A 19 13.06 28.70 -13.53
C ALA A 19 12.81 27.65 -14.62
N GLU A 20 12.64 28.07 -15.87
CA GLU A 20 12.53 27.17 -17.02
C GLU A 20 13.81 26.38 -17.25
N LEU A 21 14.96 27.07 -17.30
CA LEU A 21 16.25 26.42 -17.47
C LEU A 21 16.56 25.42 -16.34
N ARG A 22 16.22 25.73 -15.07
CA ARG A 22 16.38 24.78 -13.96
C ARG A 22 15.52 23.53 -14.15
N ARG A 23 14.27 23.69 -14.58
CA ARG A 23 13.39 22.55 -14.87
C ARG A 23 13.97 21.70 -16.00
N ASP A 24 14.47 22.31 -17.05
CA ASP A 24 15.04 21.58 -18.19
C ASP A 24 16.32 20.82 -17.80
N ILE A 25 17.21 21.45 -17.00
CA ILE A 25 18.43 20.82 -16.49
C ILE A 25 18.06 19.61 -15.61
N GLU A 26 17.13 19.77 -14.67
CA GLU A 26 16.69 18.68 -13.80
C GLU A 26 15.93 17.59 -14.57
N ALA A 27 15.15 17.96 -15.59
CA ALA A 27 14.47 17.03 -16.49
C ALA A 27 15.45 16.22 -17.33
N HIS A 28 16.51 16.83 -17.85
CA HIS A 28 17.59 16.12 -18.53
C HIS A 28 18.31 15.17 -17.56
N ALA A 29 18.52 15.57 -16.31
CA ALA A 29 19.07 14.70 -15.27
C ALA A 29 18.15 13.49 -14.97
N THR A 30 16.82 13.64 -15.13
CA THR A 30 15.84 12.54 -15.01
C THR A 30 15.56 11.80 -16.32
N GLY A 31 16.15 12.23 -17.44
CA GLY A 31 15.97 11.62 -18.76
C GLY A 31 14.64 11.94 -19.45
N LEU A 32 13.94 13.01 -19.04
CA LEU A 32 12.68 13.43 -19.66
C LEU A 32 12.93 14.44 -20.80
N ASP A 33 12.29 14.19 -21.94
CA ASP A 33 12.27 15.12 -23.08
C ASP A 33 11.32 16.31 -22.77
N PRO A 34 11.83 17.56 -22.69
CA PRO A 34 11.03 18.74 -22.43
C PRO A 34 10.28 19.26 -23.67
N SER A 35 10.42 18.63 -24.83
CA SER A 35 9.73 19.06 -26.05
C SER A 35 8.21 19.09 -25.86
N PRO A 36 7.49 20.08 -26.44
CA PRO A 36 6.04 20.19 -26.28
C PRO A 36 5.28 18.93 -26.67
N ALA A 37 5.73 18.21 -27.71
CA ALA A 37 5.12 16.97 -28.16
C ALA A 37 5.29 15.84 -27.13
N ALA A 38 6.50 15.67 -26.56
CA ALA A 38 6.74 14.65 -25.54
C ALA A 38 5.98 14.96 -24.25
N ARG A 39 5.95 16.22 -23.82
CA ARG A 39 5.16 16.67 -22.66
C ARG A 39 3.66 16.38 -22.85
N LEU A 40 3.12 16.70 -24.03
CA LEU A 40 1.73 16.42 -24.37
C LEU A 40 1.42 14.92 -24.30
N GLU A 41 2.27 14.07 -24.87
CA GLU A 41 2.09 12.61 -24.82
C GLU A 41 2.07 12.08 -23.39
N ARG A 42 3.01 12.54 -22.54
CA ARG A 42 3.03 12.16 -21.12
C ARG A 42 1.80 12.66 -20.36
N ARG A 43 1.34 13.88 -20.64
CA ARG A 43 0.10 14.43 -20.07
C ARG A 43 -1.12 13.62 -20.50
N ARG A 44 -1.22 13.20 -21.77
CA ARG A 44 -2.30 12.31 -22.25
C ARG A 44 -2.29 10.97 -21.52
N ARG A 45 -1.12 10.34 -21.38
CA ARG A 45 -0.99 9.07 -20.67
C ARG A 45 -1.47 9.13 -19.23
N VAL A 46 -1.18 10.23 -18.52
CA VAL A 46 -1.63 10.43 -17.13
C VAL A 46 -3.11 10.82 -17.07
N LEU A 47 -3.53 11.85 -17.82
CA LEU A 47 -4.85 12.47 -17.70
C LEU A 47 -5.94 11.71 -18.47
N VAL A 48 -5.66 11.24 -19.67
CA VAL A 48 -6.62 10.52 -20.53
C VAL A 48 -6.62 9.04 -20.17
N ASP A 49 -5.49 8.36 -20.35
CA ASP A 49 -5.42 6.90 -20.18
C ASP A 49 -5.54 6.48 -18.70
N GLY A 50 -5.26 7.42 -17.79
CA GLY A 50 -5.29 7.17 -16.36
C GLY A 50 -4.16 6.24 -15.92
N ASP A 51 -3.02 6.27 -16.60
CA ASP A 51 -1.89 5.39 -16.35
C ASP A 51 -1.15 5.81 -15.07
N TYR A 52 -1.65 5.29 -13.95
CA TYR A 52 -1.08 5.54 -12.64
C TYR A 52 0.33 4.94 -12.48
N GLN A 53 0.61 3.81 -13.14
CA GLN A 53 1.93 3.20 -13.08
C GLN A 53 2.95 4.13 -13.75
N PHE A 54 2.64 4.61 -14.95
CA PHE A 54 3.49 5.59 -15.62
C PHE A 54 3.71 6.83 -14.76
N PHE A 55 2.64 7.39 -14.19
CA PHE A 55 2.75 8.54 -13.31
C PHE A 55 3.70 8.28 -12.14
N ALA A 56 3.51 7.18 -11.40
CA ALA A 56 4.33 6.84 -10.25
C ALA A 56 5.80 6.61 -10.62
N TYR A 57 6.07 5.84 -11.68
CA TYR A 57 7.43 5.44 -12.05
C TYR A 57 8.21 6.53 -12.78
N THR A 58 7.51 7.48 -13.42
CA THR A 58 8.15 8.58 -14.17
C THR A 58 8.46 9.77 -13.28
N TYR A 59 7.50 10.18 -12.45
CA TYR A 59 7.64 11.40 -11.65
C TYR A 59 8.16 11.12 -10.22
N PHE A 60 8.12 9.88 -9.74
CA PHE A 60 8.54 9.53 -8.37
C PHE A 60 9.59 8.39 -8.31
N PRO A 61 10.67 8.42 -9.12
CA PRO A 61 11.68 7.35 -9.17
C PRO A 61 12.44 7.16 -7.85
N HIS A 62 12.42 8.15 -6.96
CA HIS A 62 12.97 8.08 -5.60
C HIS A 62 12.06 7.34 -4.62
N HIS A 63 10.75 7.27 -4.88
CA HIS A 63 9.82 6.46 -4.07
C HIS A 63 9.65 5.05 -4.64
N ILE A 64 9.59 4.91 -5.97
CA ILE A 64 9.27 3.66 -6.66
C ILE A 64 10.03 3.56 -7.98
N ARG A 65 10.62 2.40 -8.27
CA ARG A 65 11.41 2.14 -9.48
C ARG A 65 11.52 0.65 -9.79
N GLY A 66 11.93 0.32 -11.01
CA GLY A 66 12.17 -1.05 -11.46
C GLY A 66 10.91 -1.75 -11.95
N THR A 67 10.85 -3.07 -11.79
CA THR A 67 9.67 -3.88 -12.16
C THR A 67 8.63 -3.81 -11.04
N PRO A 68 7.34 -3.58 -11.35
CA PRO A 68 6.31 -3.57 -10.32
C PRO A 68 6.11 -4.93 -9.67
N SER A 69 5.85 -4.93 -8.37
CA SER A 69 5.37 -6.12 -7.67
C SER A 69 3.93 -6.48 -8.06
N LEU A 70 3.45 -7.67 -7.67
CA LEU A 70 2.07 -8.09 -7.88
C LEU A 70 1.06 -7.11 -7.27
N PHE A 71 1.34 -6.61 -6.06
CA PHE A 71 0.54 -5.57 -5.42
C PHE A 71 0.55 -4.28 -6.24
N GLN A 72 1.74 -3.81 -6.63
CA GLN A 72 1.89 -2.54 -7.34
C GLN A 72 1.19 -2.56 -8.69
N ALA A 73 1.37 -3.64 -9.47
CA ALA A 73 0.72 -3.81 -10.77
C ALA A 73 -0.82 -3.79 -10.63
N HIS A 74 -1.36 -4.54 -9.65
CA HIS A 74 -2.79 -4.55 -9.39
C HIS A 74 -3.31 -3.18 -8.91
N PHE A 75 -2.63 -2.56 -7.95
CA PHE A 75 -3.01 -1.25 -7.41
C PHE A 75 -3.00 -0.19 -8.51
N CYS A 76 -1.97 -0.16 -9.37
CA CYS A 76 -1.88 0.79 -10.47
C CYS A 76 -3.00 0.63 -11.50
N GLY A 77 -3.48 -0.60 -11.74
CA GLY A 77 -4.62 -0.84 -12.61
C GLY A 77 -5.97 -0.50 -11.98
N ARG A 78 -6.11 -0.63 -10.65
CA ARG A 78 -7.38 -0.46 -9.93
C ARG A 78 -7.62 0.96 -9.43
N PHE A 79 -6.61 1.59 -8.85
CA PHE A 79 -6.67 2.92 -8.24
C PHE A 79 -7.28 4.00 -9.16
N PRO A 80 -6.80 4.24 -10.40
CA PRO A 80 -7.37 5.26 -11.28
C PRO A 80 -8.84 4.98 -11.65
N LYS A 81 -9.22 3.70 -11.79
CA LYS A 81 -10.61 3.31 -12.06
C LYS A 81 -11.53 3.65 -10.89
N LEU A 82 -11.07 3.46 -9.65
CA LEU A 82 -11.82 3.84 -8.46
C LEU A 82 -12.07 5.33 -8.36
N LEU A 83 -11.09 6.15 -8.74
CA LEU A 83 -11.24 7.60 -8.75
C LEU A 83 -12.29 8.04 -9.78
N ARG A 84 -12.35 7.37 -10.94
CA ARG A 84 -13.26 7.73 -12.05
C ARG A 84 -14.65 7.10 -11.97
N GLN A 85 -14.81 5.99 -11.26
CA GLN A 85 -16.11 5.32 -11.21
C GLN A 85 -17.18 6.18 -10.51
N PRO A 86 -18.44 6.11 -10.94
CA PRO A 86 -19.54 6.75 -10.22
C PRO A 86 -19.76 6.06 -8.86
N GLY A 87 -20.21 6.84 -7.88
CA GLY A 87 -20.51 6.34 -6.54
C GLY A 87 -19.28 6.07 -5.66
N GLY A 88 -19.58 5.64 -4.43
CA GLY A 88 -18.59 5.39 -3.41
C GLY A 88 -17.89 4.04 -3.54
N THR A 89 -16.84 3.87 -2.76
CA THR A 89 -16.12 2.60 -2.67
C THR A 89 -15.44 2.44 -1.32
N ARG A 90 -15.19 1.20 -0.91
CA ARG A 90 -14.42 0.88 0.31
C ARG A 90 -13.46 -0.26 -0.01
N GLU A 91 -12.31 0.07 -0.59
CA GLU A 91 -11.30 -0.94 -0.96
C GLU A 91 -10.06 -0.90 -0.07
N TRP A 92 -9.50 -2.08 0.17
CA TRP A 92 -8.35 -2.31 1.02
C TRP A 92 -7.29 -3.12 0.28
N TRP A 93 -6.02 -2.78 0.46
CA TRP A 93 -4.89 -3.58 0.01
C TRP A 93 -4.02 -4.00 1.18
N VAL A 94 -3.93 -5.31 1.36
CA VAL A 94 -2.97 -5.96 2.26
C VAL A 94 -1.83 -6.47 1.41
N ALA A 95 -0.63 -5.99 1.69
CA ALA A 95 0.57 -6.49 1.05
C ALA A 95 1.73 -6.57 2.06
N PRO A 96 2.74 -7.42 1.81
CA PRO A 96 3.90 -7.58 2.69
C PRO A 96 4.56 -6.26 3.09
N ARG A 97 5.27 -6.24 4.22
CA ARG A 97 6.18 -5.12 4.51
C ARG A 97 7.20 -4.95 3.38
N GLY A 98 7.56 -3.71 3.10
CA GLY A 98 8.49 -3.38 2.01
C GLY A 98 7.90 -3.37 0.59
N GLU A 99 6.60 -3.63 0.39
CA GLU A 99 5.93 -3.56 -0.93
C GLU A 99 5.60 -2.13 -1.42
N ALA A 100 6.04 -1.12 -0.66
CA ALA A 100 5.81 0.29 -0.95
C ALA A 100 4.33 0.72 -1.06
N LYS A 101 3.48 0.09 -0.24
CA LYS A 101 2.05 0.41 -0.05
C LYS A 101 1.78 1.90 0.17
N SER A 102 2.41 2.49 1.20
CA SER A 102 2.26 3.91 1.55
C SER A 102 2.79 4.82 0.43
N SER A 103 3.88 4.44 -0.24
CA SER A 103 4.38 5.19 -1.39
C SER A 103 3.33 5.26 -2.51
N MET A 104 2.73 4.12 -2.85
CA MET A 104 1.68 4.03 -3.87
C MET A 104 0.38 4.73 -3.44
N CYS A 105 -0.09 4.56 -2.21
CA CYS A 105 -1.43 5.04 -1.83
C CYS A 105 -1.41 6.48 -1.30
N THR A 106 -0.54 6.80 -0.35
CA THR A 106 -0.64 8.02 0.47
C THR A 106 0.44 9.07 0.20
N LYS A 107 1.53 8.70 -0.49
CA LYS A 107 2.51 9.68 -0.99
C LYS A 107 2.20 10.13 -2.43
N ILE A 108 2.11 9.19 -3.35
CA ILE A 108 1.90 9.48 -4.79
C ILE A 108 0.42 9.68 -5.11
N GLY A 109 -0.47 8.90 -4.48
CA GLY A 109 -1.91 8.92 -4.75
C GLY A 109 -2.57 10.30 -4.62
N PRO A 110 -2.31 11.09 -3.56
CA PRO A 110 -2.84 12.44 -3.44
C PRO A 110 -2.36 13.36 -4.57
N VAL A 111 -1.08 13.28 -4.97
CA VAL A 111 -0.55 14.09 -6.08
C VAL A 111 -1.24 13.72 -7.39
N TYR A 112 -1.49 12.43 -7.62
CA TYR A 112 -2.23 11.99 -8.80
C TYR A 112 -3.68 12.51 -8.80
N ILE A 113 -4.38 12.46 -7.67
CA ILE A 113 -5.73 13.04 -7.55
C ILE A 113 -5.71 14.53 -7.89
N ILE A 114 -4.71 15.27 -7.38
CA ILE A 114 -4.50 16.68 -7.66
C ILE A 114 -4.29 16.91 -9.16
N VAL A 115 -3.46 16.10 -9.81
CA VAL A 115 -3.20 16.18 -11.27
C VAL A 115 -4.46 15.84 -12.08
N GLN A 116 -5.20 14.80 -11.73
CA GLN A 116 -6.49 14.48 -12.38
C GLN A 116 -7.50 15.63 -12.25
N GLY A 117 -7.42 16.42 -11.17
CA GLY A 117 -8.21 17.64 -10.99
C GLY A 117 -8.01 18.68 -12.10
N LEU A 118 -6.92 18.61 -12.88
CA LEU A 118 -6.73 19.49 -14.04
C LEU A 118 -7.78 19.28 -15.14
N LEU A 119 -8.42 18.11 -15.21
CA LEU A 119 -9.51 17.85 -16.15
C LEU A 119 -10.76 18.71 -15.90
N GLN A 120 -10.83 19.43 -14.77
CA GLN A 120 -11.88 20.43 -14.55
C GLN A 120 -11.72 21.67 -15.43
N ARG A 121 -10.50 21.91 -15.95
CA ARG A 121 -10.19 23.05 -16.81
C ARG A 121 -10.46 22.68 -18.26
N GLU A 122 -11.22 23.53 -18.96
CA GLU A 122 -11.62 23.28 -20.35
C GLU A 122 -10.41 23.30 -21.29
N GLU A 123 -9.49 24.24 -21.07
CA GLU A 123 -8.25 24.38 -21.84
C GLU A 123 -7.39 23.11 -21.76
N ILE A 124 -7.29 22.48 -20.59
CA ILE A 124 -6.51 21.25 -20.41
C ILE A 124 -7.20 20.09 -21.11
N ARG A 125 -8.53 19.97 -20.98
CA ARG A 125 -9.30 18.94 -21.70
C ARG A 125 -9.14 19.05 -23.22
N ARG A 126 -9.14 20.28 -23.76
CA ARG A 126 -8.90 20.51 -25.19
C ARG A 126 -7.47 20.15 -25.58
N GLU A 127 -6.48 20.56 -24.79
CA GLU A 127 -5.06 20.25 -25.00
C GLU A 127 -4.82 18.74 -25.10
N VAL A 128 -5.30 17.96 -24.11
CA VAL A 128 -5.08 16.51 -24.07
C VAL A 128 -6.12 15.73 -24.88
N GLY A 129 -7.04 16.40 -25.58
CA GLY A 129 -8.07 15.77 -26.40
C GLY A 129 -9.02 14.86 -25.61
N TRP A 130 -9.44 15.29 -24.41
CA TRP A 130 -10.42 14.59 -23.59
C TRP A 130 -11.82 14.68 -24.21
N THR A 131 -12.43 13.53 -24.50
CA THR A 131 -13.76 13.44 -25.13
C THR A 131 -14.85 12.88 -24.22
N ASP A 132 -14.47 12.27 -23.09
CA ASP A 132 -15.40 11.64 -22.18
C ASP A 132 -16.18 12.67 -21.34
N ALA A 133 -17.17 12.20 -20.59
CA ALA A 133 -17.88 13.02 -19.61
C ALA A 133 -16.89 13.67 -18.62
N LEU A 134 -17.22 14.88 -18.15
CA LEU A 134 -16.41 15.58 -17.15
C LEU A 134 -16.27 14.69 -15.90
N PRO A 135 -15.05 14.28 -15.50
CA PRO A 135 -14.88 13.46 -14.31
C PRO A 135 -15.26 14.24 -13.06
N SER A 136 -15.70 13.54 -12.02
CA SER A 136 -16.00 14.14 -10.73
C SER A 136 -14.78 14.87 -10.16
N PHE A 137 -14.97 16.10 -9.71
CA PHE A 137 -13.88 16.85 -9.09
C PHE A 137 -13.64 16.35 -7.66
N LEU A 138 -12.55 15.62 -7.44
CA LEU A 138 -12.13 15.10 -6.13
C LEU A 138 -11.31 16.16 -5.37
N ASP A 139 -11.98 17.24 -4.97
CA ASP A 139 -11.40 18.46 -4.40
C ASP A 139 -11.11 18.40 -2.89
N TYR A 140 -11.40 17.27 -2.24
CA TYR A 140 -11.13 17.12 -0.82
C TYR A 140 -10.70 15.70 -0.47
N VAL A 141 -9.41 15.57 -0.12
CA VAL A 141 -8.73 14.33 0.24
C VAL A 141 -8.37 14.34 1.72
N ILE A 142 -8.67 13.26 2.42
CA ILE A 142 -8.25 13.04 3.81
C ILE A 142 -7.23 11.90 3.86
N LEU A 143 -6.13 12.11 4.59
CA LEU A 143 -5.17 11.07 4.96
C LEU A 143 -5.45 10.59 6.38
N LEU A 144 -5.59 9.28 6.57
CA LEU A 144 -5.88 8.66 7.87
C LEU A 144 -4.70 7.76 8.28
N GLY A 145 -4.31 7.83 9.54
CA GLY A 145 -3.36 6.90 10.16
C GLY A 145 -3.80 6.51 11.57
N ALA A 146 -3.16 5.50 12.18
CA ALA A 146 -3.41 5.18 13.60
C ALA A 146 -3.17 6.40 14.50
N GLU A 147 -2.01 7.04 14.35
CA GLU A 147 -1.67 8.28 15.04
C GLU A 147 -1.59 9.45 14.05
N THR A 148 -1.92 10.67 14.50
CA THR A 148 -1.87 11.91 13.68
C THR A 148 -0.48 12.21 13.12
N SER A 149 0.57 11.70 13.76
CA SER A 149 1.96 11.94 13.40
C SER A 149 2.30 11.42 11.98
N LEU A 150 1.84 10.22 11.63
CA LEU A 150 2.08 9.58 10.33
C LEU A 150 1.40 10.30 9.15
N PRO A 151 0.07 10.51 9.13
CA PRO A 151 -0.62 11.19 8.02
C PRO A 151 -0.16 12.64 7.88
N THR A 152 0.24 13.31 8.97
CA THR A 152 0.84 14.66 8.89
C THR A 152 2.19 14.64 8.16
N LYS A 153 3.06 13.65 8.44
CA LYS A 153 4.32 13.47 7.70
C LYS A 153 4.07 13.15 6.23
N LEU A 154 3.08 12.31 5.93
CA LEU A 154 2.68 11.97 4.56
C LEU A 154 2.19 13.21 3.81
N LEU A 155 1.39 14.07 4.46
CA LEU A 155 0.96 15.36 3.90
C LEU A 155 2.15 16.26 3.54
N GLU A 156 3.18 16.33 4.39
CA GLU A 156 4.38 17.13 4.09
C GLU A 156 5.22 16.54 2.94
N VAL A 157 5.21 15.22 2.75
CA VAL A 157 5.78 14.60 1.55
C VAL A 157 5.04 15.10 0.30
N VAL A 158 3.71 15.06 0.28
CA VAL A 158 2.90 15.55 -0.85
C VAL A 158 3.20 17.01 -1.16
N LYS A 159 3.28 17.88 -0.13
CA LYS A 159 3.66 19.29 -0.30
C LYS A 159 5.04 19.45 -0.91
N THR A 160 6.01 18.65 -0.44
CA THR A 160 7.39 18.68 -0.94
C THR A 160 7.42 18.33 -2.42
N GLU A 161 6.76 17.24 -2.82
CA GLU A 161 6.67 16.83 -4.23
C GLU A 161 6.07 17.95 -5.11
N LEU A 162 4.98 18.57 -4.68
CA LEU A 162 4.37 19.66 -5.44
C LEU A 162 5.28 20.89 -5.59
N THR A 163 6.23 21.10 -4.68
CA THR A 163 7.10 22.30 -4.68
C THR A 163 8.50 22.08 -5.23
N ALA A 164 9.02 20.85 -5.21
CA ALA A 164 10.41 20.55 -5.51
C ALA A 164 10.61 19.53 -6.64
N ASN A 165 9.56 18.84 -7.09
CA ASN A 165 9.69 17.81 -8.12
C ASN A 165 9.68 18.46 -9.52
N ALA A 166 10.87 18.64 -10.12
CA ALA A 166 10.97 19.25 -11.44
C ALA A 166 10.36 18.41 -12.57
N ALA A 167 10.38 17.08 -12.47
CA ALA A 167 9.72 16.23 -13.45
C ALA A 167 8.20 16.48 -13.45
N LEU A 168 7.61 16.57 -12.26
CA LEU A 168 6.20 16.93 -12.11
C LEU A 168 5.94 18.36 -12.58
N GLN A 169 6.82 19.31 -12.25
CA GLN A 169 6.68 20.71 -12.64
C GLN A 169 6.83 20.94 -14.15
N LEU A 170 7.63 20.12 -14.84
CA LEU A 170 7.77 20.14 -16.29
C LEU A 170 6.42 19.84 -16.95
N ASP A 171 5.74 18.77 -16.52
CA ASP A 171 4.54 18.30 -17.20
C ASP A 171 3.25 18.84 -16.59
N PHE A 172 3.22 19.23 -15.32
CA PHE A 172 2.03 19.73 -14.61
C PHE A 172 2.30 21.00 -13.79
N PRO A 173 2.86 22.07 -14.39
CA PRO A 173 3.17 23.32 -13.68
C PRO A 173 1.96 23.96 -12.99
N GLU A 174 0.74 23.64 -13.45
CA GLU A 174 -0.51 24.20 -12.97
C GLU A 174 -0.87 23.75 -11.54
N VAL A 175 -0.35 22.60 -11.10
CA VAL A 175 -0.55 22.09 -9.73
C VAL A 175 0.66 22.30 -8.82
N CYS A 176 1.84 22.57 -9.41
CA CYS A 176 3.09 22.72 -8.68
C CYS A 176 3.22 24.10 -8.01
N GLY A 177 3.92 24.13 -6.88
CA GLY A 177 4.12 25.29 -6.02
C GLY A 177 3.08 25.40 -4.90
N LYS A 178 3.24 26.44 -4.06
CA LYS A 178 2.32 26.69 -2.95
C LYS A 178 0.98 27.21 -3.49
N GLY A 179 -0.12 26.61 -3.03
CA GLY A 179 -1.46 27.11 -3.29
C GLY A 179 -1.92 28.15 -2.25
N PRO A 180 -3.22 28.52 -2.24
CA PRO A 180 -3.74 29.60 -1.39
C PRO A 180 -3.69 29.30 0.12
N MET A 181 -3.58 28.04 0.52
CA MET A 181 -3.45 27.61 1.91
C MET A 181 -2.32 26.58 2.02
N TRP A 182 -1.33 26.82 2.86
CA TRP A 182 -0.12 26.00 2.93
C TRP A 182 0.44 25.93 4.37
N LYS A 183 -0.28 25.29 5.27
CA LYS A 183 0.07 25.19 6.70
C LYS A 183 0.53 23.76 7.04
N VAL A 184 1.02 23.57 8.26
CA VAL A 184 1.18 22.22 8.82
C VAL A 184 -0.22 21.70 9.14
N GLY A 185 -0.53 20.48 8.71
CA GLY A 185 -1.83 19.85 8.97
C GLY A 185 -2.95 20.21 8.00
N GLU A 186 -2.76 21.11 7.04
CA GLU A 186 -3.66 21.24 5.88
C GLU A 186 -3.00 22.05 4.76
N PHE A 187 -3.36 21.75 3.51
CA PHE A 187 -3.08 22.63 2.39
C PHE A 187 -4.16 22.56 1.32
N VAL A 188 -4.23 23.62 0.52
CA VAL A 188 -5.06 23.71 -0.68
C VAL A 188 -4.14 24.02 -1.85
N THR A 189 -4.23 23.21 -2.90
CA THR A 189 -3.46 23.35 -4.14
C THR A 189 -3.94 24.52 -4.99
N LYS A 190 -3.14 24.90 -6.00
CA LYS A 190 -3.50 25.95 -6.96
C LYS A 190 -4.79 25.67 -7.73
N ASN A 191 -5.10 24.40 -7.97
CA ASN A 191 -6.33 23.98 -8.63
C ASN A 191 -7.46 23.65 -7.64
N GLY A 192 -7.35 24.02 -6.37
CA GLY A 192 -8.46 23.98 -5.41
C GLY A 192 -8.72 22.62 -4.74
N VAL A 193 -7.78 21.68 -4.81
CA VAL A 193 -7.85 20.42 -4.05
C VAL A 193 -7.30 20.63 -2.65
N LYS A 194 -8.12 20.41 -1.62
CA LYS A 194 -7.74 20.39 -0.21
C LYS A 194 -7.23 19.00 0.19
N VAL A 195 -6.14 18.96 0.96
CA VAL A 195 -5.63 17.75 1.62
C VAL A 195 -5.47 18.00 3.11
N GLU A 196 -5.99 17.09 3.94
CA GLU A 196 -5.96 17.20 5.40
C GLU A 196 -5.67 15.83 6.06
N PRO A 197 -4.81 15.75 7.10
CA PRO A 197 -4.46 14.52 7.79
C PRO A 197 -5.20 14.40 9.13
N PHE A 198 -5.62 13.19 9.47
CA PHE A 198 -6.20 12.88 10.77
C PHE A 198 -5.67 11.57 11.35
N GLY A 199 -5.40 11.58 12.65
CA GLY A 199 -5.19 10.35 13.42
C GLY A 199 -6.51 9.64 13.70
N ALA A 200 -6.44 8.37 14.09
CA ALA A 200 -7.59 7.65 14.60
C ALA A 200 -8.18 8.38 15.80
N GLU A 201 -9.50 8.25 15.96
CA GLU A 201 -10.28 8.82 17.08
C GLU A 201 -10.34 10.35 17.16
N GLN A 202 -9.61 11.09 16.31
CA GLN A 202 -9.79 12.53 16.20
C GLN A 202 -11.19 12.88 15.68
N ALA A 203 -11.70 14.03 16.12
CA ALA A 203 -12.97 14.56 15.68
C ALA A 203 -12.85 15.09 14.24
N ILE A 204 -13.13 14.21 13.28
CA ILE A 204 -13.08 14.49 11.84
C ILE A 204 -14.43 14.91 11.24
N ARG A 205 -15.52 14.70 11.99
CA ARG A 205 -16.89 15.02 11.55
C ARG A 205 -17.10 16.52 11.50
N GLY A 206 -17.76 16.98 10.44
CA GLY A 206 -18.08 18.40 10.24
C GLY A 206 -16.97 19.19 9.55
N THR A 207 -15.88 18.55 9.13
CA THR A 207 -14.86 19.20 8.30
C THR A 207 -15.40 19.43 6.88
N PHE A 208 -15.05 20.57 6.28
CA PHE A 208 -15.51 20.97 4.95
C PHE A 208 -14.46 21.81 4.23
N HIS A 209 -14.57 21.90 2.91
CA HIS A 209 -13.79 22.79 2.07
C HIS A 209 -14.74 23.61 1.18
N GLY A 210 -15.07 24.83 1.60
CA GLY A 210 -16.15 25.59 0.96
C GLY A 210 -17.48 24.85 1.08
N ALA A 211 -18.12 24.54 -0.04
CA ALA A 211 -19.33 23.70 -0.08
C ALA A 211 -19.01 22.18 -0.16
N SER A 212 -17.74 21.80 -0.29
CA SER A 212 -17.34 20.41 -0.52
C SER A 212 -17.13 19.64 0.78
N ARG A 213 -17.51 18.36 0.75
CA ARG A 213 -17.26 17.34 1.78
C ARG A 213 -16.09 16.45 1.34
N PRO A 214 -15.42 15.73 2.25
CA PRO A 214 -14.40 14.76 1.89
C PRO A 214 -14.87 13.76 0.82
N LYS A 215 -14.16 13.70 -0.31
CA LYS A 215 -14.50 12.82 -1.44
C LYS A 215 -13.62 11.59 -1.52
N VAL A 216 -12.39 11.68 -0.99
CA VAL A 216 -11.45 10.56 -0.92
C VAL A 216 -10.88 10.46 0.50
N LEU A 217 -10.96 9.28 1.09
CA LEU A 217 -10.36 8.93 2.37
C LEU A 217 -9.27 7.88 2.11
N MET A 218 -8.03 8.21 2.42
CA MET A 218 -6.88 7.33 2.21
C MET A 218 -6.34 6.86 3.56
N GLY A 219 -6.49 5.58 3.87
CA GLY A 219 -6.03 4.99 5.14
C GLY A 219 -4.69 4.28 4.99
N ASP A 220 -3.78 4.50 5.93
CA ASP A 220 -2.45 3.88 5.96
C ASP A 220 -2.10 3.48 7.39
N ASP A 221 -1.72 2.21 7.61
CA ASP A 221 -1.35 1.64 8.91
C ASP A 221 -2.21 2.18 10.06
N LEU A 222 -3.46 1.75 9.96
CA LEU A 222 -4.60 2.34 10.61
C LEU A 222 -4.83 1.90 12.06
N ILE A 223 -4.07 0.92 12.51
CA ILE A 223 -3.99 0.41 13.87
C ILE A 223 -2.54 0.04 14.15
N THR A 224 -2.05 0.30 15.36
CA THR A 224 -0.70 -0.07 15.79
C THR A 224 -0.65 -1.52 16.28
N ASP A 225 0.55 -2.11 16.35
CA ASP A 225 0.77 -3.44 16.95
C ASP A 225 0.32 -3.52 18.42
N ALA A 226 0.42 -2.41 19.17
CA ALA A 226 -0.01 -2.35 20.57
C ALA A 226 -1.55 -2.36 20.68
N GLU A 227 -2.23 -1.50 19.91
CA GLU A 227 -3.69 -1.43 19.85
C GLU A 227 -4.30 -2.73 19.31
N ALA A 228 -3.64 -3.35 18.33
CA ALA A 228 -4.10 -4.60 17.73
C ALA A 228 -4.22 -5.75 18.74
N LYS A 229 -3.55 -5.69 19.90
CA LYS A 229 -3.68 -6.70 20.97
C LYS A 229 -4.91 -6.50 21.85
N SER A 230 -5.51 -5.30 21.85
CA SER A 230 -6.66 -4.98 22.69
C SER A 230 -7.97 -5.12 21.90
N PRO A 231 -8.89 -6.03 22.29
CA PRO A 231 -10.19 -6.16 21.64
C PRO A 231 -10.99 -4.85 21.65
N THR A 232 -10.88 -4.06 22.73
CA THR A 232 -11.53 -2.76 22.87
C THR A 232 -10.98 -1.76 21.86
N GLU A 233 -9.66 -1.65 21.72
CA GLU A 233 -9.05 -0.73 20.75
C GLU A 233 -9.39 -1.13 19.31
N ARG A 234 -9.35 -2.43 18.98
CA ARG A 234 -9.81 -2.93 17.67
C ARG A 234 -11.27 -2.54 17.39
N GLN A 235 -12.14 -2.64 18.39
CA GLN A 235 -13.55 -2.23 18.27
C GLN A 235 -13.72 -0.73 18.11
N ASN A 236 -13.01 0.09 18.90
CA ASN A 236 -13.06 1.54 18.83
C ASN A 236 -12.59 2.03 17.46
N ARG A 237 -11.43 1.51 17.01
CA ARG A 237 -10.85 1.78 15.70
C ARG A 237 -11.85 1.44 14.59
N TRP A 238 -12.38 0.21 14.59
CA TRP A 238 -13.37 -0.21 13.58
C TRP A 238 -14.60 0.72 13.57
N THR A 239 -15.14 1.04 14.75
CA THR A 239 -16.31 1.92 14.88
C THR A 239 -16.04 3.33 14.36
N TRP A 240 -14.86 3.88 14.68
CA TRP A 240 -14.45 5.21 14.19
C TRP A 240 -14.31 5.22 12.67
N LEU A 241 -13.68 4.19 12.10
CA LEU A 241 -13.49 4.07 10.66
C LEU A 241 -14.83 3.98 9.91
N GLU A 242 -15.73 3.09 10.30
CA GLU A 242 -17.04 2.96 9.64
C GLU A 242 -17.78 4.30 9.72
N LYS A 243 -17.73 4.94 10.88
CA LYS A 243 -18.30 6.28 11.07
C LYS A 243 -17.65 7.36 10.19
N ALA A 244 -16.35 7.24 9.91
CA ALA A 244 -15.63 8.14 9.03
C ALA A 244 -16.08 7.92 7.58
N ILE A 245 -16.05 6.67 7.12
CA ILE A 245 -16.38 6.31 5.76
C ILE A 245 -17.84 6.63 5.43
N ASP A 246 -18.77 6.29 6.32
CA ASP A 246 -20.20 6.39 6.03
C ASP A 246 -20.76 7.81 6.13
N TYR A 247 -20.16 8.67 6.96
CA TYR A 247 -20.78 9.94 7.34
C TYR A 247 -19.94 11.20 7.09
N LEU A 248 -18.69 11.08 6.63
CA LEU A 248 -17.91 12.25 6.18
C LEU A 248 -18.21 12.63 4.76
N GLY A 249 -18.50 11.63 3.93
CA GLY A 249 -18.73 11.78 2.51
C GLY A 249 -19.93 12.67 2.15
N PRO A 250 -20.07 12.99 0.85
CA PRO A 250 -21.33 13.51 0.33
C PRO A 250 -22.51 12.58 0.67
N PRO A 251 -23.72 13.13 0.89
CA PRO A 251 -24.88 12.35 1.34
C PRO A 251 -25.39 11.35 0.28
N ASP A 252 -24.94 11.45 -0.96
CA ASP A 252 -25.22 10.50 -2.05
C ASP A 252 -24.38 9.21 -1.96
N GLY A 253 -23.50 9.09 -0.95
CA GLY A 253 -22.64 7.94 -0.75
C GLY A 253 -21.49 7.83 -1.75
N SER A 254 -21.12 8.92 -2.44
CA SER A 254 -20.06 8.93 -3.47
C SER A 254 -18.62 8.91 -2.94
N VAL A 255 -18.43 8.94 -1.61
CA VAL A 255 -17.11 8.95 -0.99
C VAL A 255 -16.31 7.68 -1.28
N LYS A 256 -15.02 7.86 -1.54
CA LYS A 256 -14.09 6.79 -1.92
C LYS A 256 -13.12 6.53 -0.78
N TYR A 257 -13.23 5.37 -0.16
CA TYR A 257 -12.28 4.90 0.83
C TYR A 257 -11.28 3.93 0.20
N ILE A 258 -9.99 4.20 0.41
CA ILE A 258 -8.85 3.45 -0.14
C ILE A 258 -7.86 3.22 0.99
N GLY A 259 -7.83 2.01 1.54
CA GLY A 259 -6.97 1.64 2.66
C GLY A 259 -5.79 0.78 2.23
N VAL A 260 -4.61 1.03 2.79
CA VAL A 260 -3.46 0.12 2.69
C VAL A 260 -2.95 -0.24 4.08
N GLY A 261 -2.40 -1.43 4.23
CA GLY A 261 -1.78 -1.82 5.50
C GLY A 261 -1.34 -3.27 5.52
N THR A 262 -0.98 -3.73 6.72
CA THR A 262 -0.73 -5.13 7.05
C THR A 262 -1.80 -5.64 7.99
N VAL A 263 -2.04 -6.94 7.96
CA VAL A 263 -2.95 -7.61 8.86
C VAL A 263 -2.17 -7.98 10.13
N LEU A 264 -2.56 -7.38 11.25
CA LEU A 264 -1.93 -7.54 12.58
C LEU A 264 -2.69 -8.53 13.46
N ASP A 265 -4.01 -8.63 13.29
CA ASP A 265 -4.87 -9.52 14.07
C ASP A 265 -6.06 -10.04 13.24
N LYS A 266 -6.62 -11.21 13.60
CA LYS A 266 -7.78 -11.82 12.92
C LYS A 266 -9.04 -10.97 13.03
N ASP A 267 -9.06 -10.04 13.97
CA ASP A 267 -10.15 -9.13 14.25
C ASP A 267 -9.75 -7.65 14.13
N ASP A 268 -8.59 -7.36 13.53
CA ASP A 268 -8.21 -5.98 13.21
C ASP A 268 -9.15 -5.32 12.17
N PRO A 269 -9.07 -4.00 11.94
CA PRO A 269 -9.97 -3.32 11.02
C PRO A 269 -9.98 -3.89 9.59
N ILE A 270 -8.84 -4.37 9.07
CA ILE A 270 -8.77 -4.92 7.71
C ILE A 270 -9.40 -6.31 7.65
N SER A 271 -9.17 -7.13 8.68
CA SER A 271 -9.77 -8.45 8.82
C SER A 271 -11.27 -8.37 9.04
N ARG A 272 -11.76 -7.35 9.75
CA ARG A 272 -13.19 -7.01 9.82
C ARG A 272 -13.73 -6.59 8.46
N ALA A 273 -13.02 -5.74 7.72
CA ALA A 273 -13.42 -5.34 6.37
C ALA A 273 -13.64 -6.55 5.43
N LYS A 274 -12.86 -7.64 5.57
CA LYS A 274 -13.06 -8.87 4.77
C LYS A 274 -14.46 -9.50 4.93
N ARG A 275 -15.12 -9.28 6.07
CA ARG A 275 -16.42 -9.87 6.41
C ARG A 275 -17.56 -8.85 6.50
N THR A 276 -17.30 -7.59 6.13
CA THR A 276 -18.29 -6.50 6.18
C THR A 276 -18.82 -6.21 4.78
N ILE A 277 -20.15 -6.05 4.67
CA ILE A 277 -20.82 -5.71 3.42
C ILE A 277 -20.31 -4.36 2.88
N GLY A 278 -20.04 -4.30 1.58
CA GLY A 278 -19.60 -3.07 0.91
C GLY A 278 -18.10 -2.81 0.98
N HIS A 279 -17.33 -3.65 1.67
CA HIS A 279 -15.87 -3.63 1.69
C HIS A 279 -15.31 -4.66 0.71
N ILE A 280 -14.23 -4.30 0.03
CA ILE A 280 -13.44 -5.20 -0.82
C ILE A 280 -12.01 -5.21 -0.29
N VAL A 281 -11.45 -6.39 -0.06
CA VAL A 281 -10.08 -6.54 0.45
C VAL A 281 -9.25 -7.37 -0.52
N HIS A 282 -8.20 -6.76 -1.05
CA HIS A 282 -7.21 -7.40 -1.90
C HIS A 282 -6.03 -7.84 -1.03
N HIS A 283 -5.68 -9.14 -1.07
CA HIS A 283 -4.63 -9.71 -0.24
C HIS A 283 -3.48 -10.24 -1.09
N PHE A 284 -2.27 -9.75 -0.81
CA PHE A 284 -1.04 -10.12 -1.49
C PHE A 284 -0.07 -10.75 -0.48
N ARG A 285 0.71 -11.72 -0.96
CA ARG A 285 1.69 -12.47 -0.18
C ARG A 285 3.06 -12.36 -0.85
N ALA A 286 4.13 -12.36 -0.06
CA ALA A 286 5.49 -12.30 -0.59
C ALA A 286 5.80 -13.53 -1.46
N ILE A 287 5.27 -14.69 -1.07
CA ILE A 287 5.21 -15.91 -1.89
C ILE A 287 3.73 -16.16 -2.16
N ALA A 288 3.26 -15.82 -3.36
CA ALA A 288 1.88 -16.03 -3.77
C ALA A 288 1.59 -17.53 -4.01
N GLN A 289 2.57 -18.25 -4.56
CA GLN A 289 2.54 -19.69 -4.75
C GLN A 289 3.86 -20.28 -4.27
N MET A 290 3.80 -21.25 -3.35
CA MET A 290 4.98 -21.96 -2.88
C MET A 290 5.60 -22.79 -4.00
N PRO A 291 6.94 -22.99 -4.00
CA PRO A 291 7.59 -23.91 -4.92
C PRO A 291 7.04 -25.33 -4.78
N THR A 292 7.05 -26.08 -5.88
CA THR A 292 6.53 -27.45 -5.93
C THR A 292 7.39 -28.42 -5.11
N ASN A 293 8.71 -28.28 -5.18
CA ASN A 293 9.66 -29.18 -4.53
C ASN A 293 10.00 -28.71 -3.11
N MET A 294 9.02 -28.76 -2.20
CA MET A 294 9.22 -28.36 -0.81
C MET A 294 10.19 -29.27 -0.03
N ASP A 295 10.39 -30.52 -0.47
CA ASP A 295 11.35 -31.45 0.15
C ASP A 295 12.80 -30.96 -0.02
N LEU A 296 13.14 -30.39 -1.19
CA LEU A 296 14.45 -29.75 -1.41
C LEU A 296 14.60 -28.49 -0.54
N TRP A 297 13.52 -27.73 -0.36
CA TRP A 297 13.53 -26.59 0.56
C TRP A 297 13.68 -27.02 2.01
N GLN A 298 13.16 -28.18 2.42
CA GLN A 298 13.37 -28.73 3.75
C GLN A 298 14.84 -29.13 3.98
N GLN A 299 15.49 -29.72 2.98
CA GLN A 299 16.93 -30.01 3.02
C GLN A 299 17.75 -28.72 3.10
N CYS A 300 17.43 -27.73 2.27
CA CYS A 300 18.09 -26.43 2.29
C CYS A 300 17.87 -25.70 3.63
N GLU A 301 16.68 -25.78 4.22
CA GLU A 301 16.36 -25.23 5.54
C GLU A 301 17.18 -25.91 6.65
N ALA A 302 17.42 -27.22 6.55
CA ALA A 302 18.32 -27.92 7.47
C ALA A 302 19.76 -27.38 7.37
N LEU A 303 20.27 -27.13 6.16
CA LEU A 303 21.58 -26.50 5.95
C LEU A 303 21.63 -25.07 6.54
N MET A 304 20.57 -24.28 6.34
CA MET A 304 20.48 -22.92 6.91
C MET A 304 20.57 -22.91 8.44
N LEU A 305 19.98 -23.91 9.10
CA LEU A 305 19.91 -23.96 10.56
C LEU A 305 21.15 -24.62 11.19
N ASN A 306 21.74 -25.61 10.51
CA ASN A 306 22.81 -26.42 11.07
C ASN A 306 24.21 -26.07 10.55
N ASP A 307 24.34 -25.60 9.31
CA ASP A 307 25.64 -25.48 8.61
C ASP A 307 26.03 -24.03 8.32
N ASP A 308 25.07 -23.15 7.99
CA ASP A 308 25.36 -21.74 7.72
C ASP A 308 25.96 -21.02 8.95
N LYS A 309 25.44 -21.32 10.15
CA LYS A 309 25.90 -20.67 11.38
C LYS A 309 27.35 -21.05 11.73
N PRO A 310 27.75 -22.34 11.75
CA PRO A 310 29.16 -22.71 11.86
C PRO A 310 30.06 -22.04 10.82
N ALA A 311 29.65 -21.99 9.54
CA ALA A 311 30.44 -21.36 8.49
C ALA A 311 30.66 -19.85 8.75
N ILE A 312 29.63 -19.16 9.24
CA ILE A 312 29.72 -17.74 9.66
C ILE A 312 30.66 -17.58 10.86
N GLU A 313 30.55 -18.45 11.88
CA GLU A 313 31.37 -18.40 13.09
C GLU A 313 32.86 -18.67 12.78
N GLU A 314 33.14 -19.63 11.89
CA GLU A 314 34.51 -19.91 11.43
C GLU A 314 35.13 -18.75 10.65
N ALA A 315 34.37 -18.12 9.75
CA ALA A 315 34.81 -16.92 9.05
C ALA A 315 35.08 -15.76 10.02
N ALA A 316 34.15 -15.54 10.97
CA ALA A 316 34.28 -14.50 11.98
C ALA A 316 35.51 -14.74 12.88
N ALA A 317 35.82 -15.99 13.23
CA ALA A 317 37.01 -16.35 14.00
C ALA A 317 38.33 -16.03 13.26
N ARG A 318 38.30 -16.00 11.92
CA ARG A 318 39.41 -15.54 11.07
C ARG A 318 39.42 -14.02 10.83
N GLY A 319 38.45 -13.28 11.37
CA GLY A 319 38.26 -11.85 11.11
C GLY A 319 37.66 -11.54 9.74
N GLU A 320 37.02 -12.53 9.11
CA GLU A 320 36.41 -12.43 7.79
C GLU A 320 34.88 -12.39 7.91
N ALA A 321 34.22 -11.82 6.90
CA ALA A 321 32.78 -11.94 6.73
C ALA A 321 32.51 -12.84 5.52
N ILE A 322 31.68 -13.87 5.71
CA ILE A 322 31.23 -14.73 4.62
C ILE A 322 30.03 -14.07 3.91
N ALA A 323 30.05 -14.04 2.58
CA ALA A 323 28.90 -13.55 1.83
C ALA A 323 27.78 -14.58 1.85
N ASP A 324 26.53 -14.13 1.76
CA ASP A 324 25.37 -15.03 1.65
C ASP A 324 25.50 -16.02 0.48
N THR A 325 26.21 -15.63 -0.57
CA THR A 325 26.46 -16.47 -1.74
C THR A 325 27.37 -17.65 -1.44
N ASP A 326 28.22 -17.57 -0.42
CA ASP A 326 29.22 -18.58 -0.10
C ASP A 326 28.73 -19.55 1.00
N LEU A 327 27.53 -19.31 1.53
CA LEU A 327 26.94 -20.17 2.55
C LEU A 327 26.58 -21.55 1.97
N PRO A 328 26.76 -22.63 2.74
CA PRO A 328 26.41 -23.99 2.33
C PRO A 328 24.97 -24.09 1.79
N SER A 329 24.01 -23.45 2.46
CA SER A 329 22.61 -23.44 2.02
C SER A 329 22.41 -22.76 0.67
N TYR A 330 23.16 -21.69 0.38
CA TYR A 330 23.06 -20.98 -0.90
C TYR A 330 23.70 -21.77 -2.04
N GLN A 331 24.83 -22.45 -1.78
CA GLN A 331 25.47 -23.33 -2.76
C GLN A 331 24.54 -24.50 -3.13
N PHE A 332 23.92 -25.14 -2.14
CA PHE A 332 22.89 -26.15 -2.39
C PHE A 332 21.73 -25.60 -3.24
N TYR A 333 21.25 -24.40 -2.93
CA TYR A 333 20.21 -23.75 -3.74
C TYR A 333 20.66 -23.46 -5.18
N LEU A 334 21.92 -23.08 -5.41
CA LEU A 334 22.44 -22.86 -6.76
C LEU A 334 22.50 -24.16 -7.57
N GLU A 335 22.94 -25.25 -6.96
CA GLU A 335 23.01 -26.58 -7.57
C GLU A 335 21.62 -27.09 -8.00
N HIS A 336 20.60 -26.83 -7.17
CA HIS A 336 19.22 -27.29 -7.39
C HIS A 336 18.25 -26.20 -7.84
N ARG A 337 18.75 -25.05 -8.31
CA ARG A 337 17.94 -23.83 -8.49
C ARG A 337 16.70 -24.04 -9.34
N ALA A 338 16.83 -24.72 -10.48
CA ALA A 338 15.70 -24.94 -11.39
C ALA A 338 14.57 -25.74 -10.73
N GLU A 339 14.92 -26.75 -9.93
CA GLU A 339 13.97 -27.59 -9.21
C GLU A 339 13.38 -26.87 -7.99
N MET A 340 14.18 -26.07 -7.28
CA MET A 340 13.76 -25.32 -6.11
C MET A 340 12.91 -24.09 -6.46
N ASP A 341 13.14 -23.46 -7.61
CA ASP A 341 12.32 -22.34 -8.13
C ASP A 341 11.03 -22.83 -8.82
N ALA A 342 10.94 -24.12 -9.15
CA ALA A 342 9.84 -24.69 -9.92
C ALA A 342 8.47 -24.42 -9.25
N GLY A 343 7.55 -23.80 -10.00
CA GLY A 343 6.19 -23.51 -9.55
C GLY A 343 6.06 -22.35 -8.56
N ALA A 344 7.17 -21.73 -8.11
CA ALA A 344 7.09 -20.61 -7.19
C ALA A 344 6.65 -19.32 -7.89
N VAL A 345 5.78 -18.56 -7.24
CA VAL A 345 5.39 -17.21 -7.67
C VAL A 345 5.63 -16.26 -6.49
N THR A 346 6.60 -15.36 -6.64
CA THR A 346 6.91 -14.33 -5.63
C THR A 346 6.34 -12.98 -6.03
N SER A 347 5.99 -12.16 -5.04
CA SER A 347 5.35 -10.86 -5.29
C SER A 347 6.28 -9.85 -5.98
N TRP A 348 7.56 -9.83 -5.61
CA TRP A 348 8.51 -8.83 -6.10
C TRP A 348 9.91 -9.41 -6.35
N PRO A 349 10.07 -10.26 -7.40
CA PRO A 349 11.30 -11.04 -7.62
C PRO A 349 12.55 -10.18 -7.86
N SER A 350 12.40 -8.97 -8.42
CA SER A 350 13.51 -8.04 -8.64
C SER A 350 14.05 -7.40 -7.35
N VAL A 351 13.31 -7.47 -6.24
CA VAL A 351 13.71 -6.90 -4.95
C VAL A 351 13.98 -8.01 -3.92
N ARG A 352 13.20 -9.09 -3.94
CA ARG A 352 13.33 -10.23 -3.02
C ARG A 352 13.32 -11.52 -3.79
N THR A 353 14.46 -12.21 -3.79
CA THR A 353 14.60 -13.55 -4.37
C THR A 353 13.80 -14.58 -3.57
N LEU A 354 13.45 -15.71 -4.20
CA LEU A 354 12.80 -16.82 -3.50
C LEU A 354 13.67 -17.34 -2.35
N PHE A 355 14.97 -17.52 -2.58
CA PHE A 355 15.92 -17.91 -1.53
C PHE A 355 15.88 -16.98 -0.32
N TYR A 356 15.91 -15.65 -0.53
CA TYR A 356 15.82 -14.70 0.57
C TYR A 356 14.53 -14.90 1.39
N LEU A 357 13.39 -15.06 0.72
CA LEU A 357 12.10 -15.27 1.38
C LEU A 357 12.07 -16.59 2.16
N MET A 358 12.58 -17.67 1.57
CA MET A 358 12.65 -18.98 2.22
C MET A 358 13.62 -18.98 3.41
N ARG A 359 14.72 -18.23 3.33
CA ARG A 359 15.63 -18.02 4.48
C ARG A 359 14.98 -17.21 5.60
N GLN A 360 14.21 -16.15 5.27
CA GLN A 360 13.44 -15.44 6.30
C GLN A 360 12.40 -16.35 6.96
N ARG A 361 11.75 -17.23 6.19
CA ARG A 361 10.84 -18.25 6.69
C ARG A 361 11.54 -19.23 7.65
N ALA A 362 12.72 -19.74 7.29
CA ALA A 362 13.52 -20.62 8.16
C ALA A 362 13.96 -19.92 9.46
N LYS A 363 14.41 -18.66 9.36
CA LYS A 363 14.88 -17.86 10.51
C LYS A 363 13.76 -17.60 11.52
N SER A 364 12.57 -17.23 11.05
CA SER A 364 11.44 -16.97 11.93
C SER A 364 10.13 -17.27 11.20
N PRO A 365 9.64 -18.52 11.29
CA PRO A 365 8.42 -18.94 10.60
C PRO A 365 7.21 -18.07 10.97
N ARG A 366 7.12 -17.66 12.25
CA ARG A 366 6.04 -16.82 12.77
C ARG A 366 6.08 -15.41 12.21
N ALA A 367 7.22 -14.72 12.29
CA ALA A 367 7.35 -13.37 11.76
C ALA A 367 7.18 -13.36 10.23
N PHE A 368 7.64 -14.40 9.53
CA PHE A 368 7.40 -14.55 8.11
C PHE A 368 5.92 -14.70 7.78
N ALA A 369 5.19 -15.54 8.52
CA ALA A 369 3.75 -15.72 8.31
C ALA A 369 2.96 -14.41 8.50
N THR A 370 3.26 -13.64 9.55
CA THR A 370 2.57 -12.38 9.82
C THR A 370 2.98 -11.29 8.83
N GLU A 371 4.28 -11.03 8.70
CA GLU A 371 4.81 -9.84 8.00
C GLU A 371 4.94 -10.00 6.48
N MET A 372 5.17 -11.23 6.02
CA MET A 372 5.41 -11.54 4.61
C MET A 372 4.24 -12.28 3.96
N GLN A 373 3.42 -13.01 4.73
CA GLN A 373 2.24 -13.71 4.20
C GLN A 373 0.92 -13.06 4.64
N GLY A 374 0.93 -12.11 5.57
CA GLY A 374 -0.28 -11.45 6.04
C GLY A 374 -1.24 -12.40 6.73
N ASP A 375 -0.72 -13.45 7.39
CA ASP A 375 -1.48 -14.42 8.15
C ASP A 375 -1.49 -14.01 9.65
N PRO A 376 -2.62 -13.50 10.19
CA PRO A 376 -2.72 -12.94 11.54
C PRO A 376 -2.73 -14.01 12.66
N ARG A 377 -1.85 -15.00 12.64
CA ARG A 377 -1.91 -16.09 13.63
C ARG A 377 -1.62 -15.55 15.05
N THR A 378 -2.66 -15.20 15.81
CA THR A 378 -2.61 -15.21 17.28
C THR A 378 -2.50 -16.66 17.74
N GLU A 379 -1.31 -17.05 18.20
CA GLU A 379 -1.10 -18.31 18.94
C GLU A 379 -1.61 -18.22 20.36
N GLU A 380 -1.79 -17.01 20.91
CA GLU A 380 -2.34 -16.79 22.25
C GLU A 380 -3.77 -17.35 22.42
N ASP A 381 -4.52 -17.53 21.32
CA ASP A 381 -5.89 -18.09 21.34
C ASP A 381 -5.97 -19.58 20.98
N LYS A 382 -4.86 -20.20 20.53
CA LYS A 382 -4.89 -21.59 20.06
C LYS A 382 -4.37 -22.54 21.14
N VAL A 383 -5.30 -23.13 21.88
CA VAL A 383 -5.00 -24.27 22.77
C VAL A 383 -4.45 -25.47 21.98
N PHE A 384 -4.85 -25.63 20.71
CA PHE A 384 -4.35 -26.68 19.80
C PHE A 384 -3.94 -26.07 18.44
N GLY A 385 -2.68 -26.24 18.05
CA GLY A 385 -2.10 -25.63 16.84
C GLY A 385 -1.77 -26.62 15.72
N HIS A 386 -1.12 -27.73 16.07
CA HIS A 386 -0.74 -28.80 15.16
C HIS A 386 -1.35 -30.11 15.65
N ILE A 387 -2.41 -30.57 14.98
CA ILE A 387 -3.04 -31.86 15.28
C ILE A 387 -2.56 -32.86 14.24
N THR A 388 -1.70 -33.79 14.66
CA THR A 388 -1.29 -34.92 13.84
C THR A 388 -2.30 -36.05 14.04
N PHE A 389 -3.02 -36.40 12.98
CA PHE A 389 -3.90 -37.57 13.02
C PHE A 389 -3.07 -38.84 13.01
N TRP A 390 -3.32 -39.73 13.96
CA TRP A 390 -2.77 -41.08 13.98
C TRP A 390 -3.77 -42.03 14.63
N VAL A 391 -3.66 -43.32 14.32
CA VAL A 391 -4.50 -44.37 14.89
C VAL A 391 -3.62 -45.58 15.19
N GLN A 392 -3.74 -46.13 16.40
CA GLN A 392 -3.22 -47.43 16.77
C GLN A 392 -4.35 -48.18 17.46
N ARG A 393 -4.77 -49.35 16.98
CA ARG A 393 -5.85 -50.12 17.62
C ARG A 393 -5.23 -51.23 18.45
N LEU A 394 -5.46 -51.26 19.77
CA LEU A 394 -5.07 -52.37 20.62
C LEU A 394 -6.31 -53.12 21.10
N GLN A 395 -6.24 -54.45 21.18
CA GLN A 395 -7.35 -55.30 21.62
C GLN A 395 -7.69 -55.15 23.12
N SER A 396 -6.86 -54.45 23.89
CA SER A 396 -6.98 -54.28 25.34
C SER A 396 -7.57 -52.92 25.77
N TRP A 397 -8.20 -52.18 24.86
CA TRP A 397 -8.72 -50.84 25.16
C TRP A 397 -9.98 -50.88 26.02
N LEU A 398 -9.98 -50.05 27.06
CA LEU A 398 -11.17 -49.70 27.83
C LEU A 398 -11.72 -48.41 27.24
N MET A 399 -12.95 -48.47 26.74
CA MET A 399 -13.60 -47.34 26.08
C MET A 399 -14.19 -46.40 27.12
N PHE A 400 -13.93 -45.11 26.97
CA PHE A 400 -14.54 -44.05 27.76
C PHE A 400 -15.43 -43.17 26.87
N GLY A 401 -16.49 -42.65 27.47
CA GLY A 401 -17.43 -41.76 26.80
C GLY A 401 -17.44 -40.38 27.43
N ALA A 402 -17.57 -39.34 26.60
CA ALA A 402 -17.87 -37.98 27.01
C ALA A 402 -19.09 -37.46 26.25
N CYS A 403 -19.95 -36.73 26.94
CA CYS A 403 -21.14 -36.11 26.37
C CYS A 403 -21.21 -34.66 26.83
N ASP A 404 -21.23 -33.74 25.86
CA ASP A 404 -21.47 -32.31 26.06
C ASP A 404 -22.81 -31.96 25.39
N PRO A 405 -23.93 -31.99 26.13
CA PRO A 405 -25.27 -31.81 25.57
C PRO A 405 -25.63 -30.32 25.43
N SER A 406 -26.20 -29.95 24.29
CA SER A 406 -26.82 -28.64 24.08
C SER A 406 -28.34 -28.70 24.25
N MET A 407 -28.92 -27.61 24.79
CA MET A 407 -30.35 -27.47 25.06
C MET A 407 -31.09 -26.60 24.02
N GLY A 408 -30.39 -26.11 22.99
CA GLY A 408 -30.95 -25.19 22.02
C GLY A 408 -31.79 -25.86 20.93
N GLN A 409 -32.95 -25.29 20.60
CA GLN A 409 -33.92 -25.86 19.65
C GLN A 409 -33.81 -25.29 18.22
N GLY A 410 -32.85 -24.40 17.95
CA GLY A 410 -32.73 -23.69 16.66
C GLY A 410 -31.50 -24.10 15.84
N ARG A 411 -31.54 -23.87 14.52
CA ARG A 411 -30.39 -24.08 13.60
C ARG A 411 -29.15 -23.20 13.88
N LYS A 412 -29.29 -22.21 14.76
CA LYS A 412 -28.20 -21.33 15.23
C LYS A 412 -27.73 -21.68 16.66
N SER A 413 -28.31 -22.71 17.28
CA SER A 413 -27.90 -23.18 18.60
C SER A 413 -26.66 -24.07 18.51
N ASP A 414 -25.89 -24.13 19.60
CA ASP A 414 -24.70 -24.98 19.68
C ASP A 414 -25.09 -26.47 19.51
N PRO A 415 -24.29 -27.28 18.80
CA PRO A 415 -24.53 -28.71 18.68
C PRO A 415 -24.12 -29.47 19.94
N SER A 416 -24.78 -30.59 20.22
CA SER A 416 -24.29 -31.56 21.23
C SER A 416 -23.09 -32.33 20.67
N ALA A 417 -22.06 -32.54 21.48
CA ALA A 417 -20.91 -33.38 21.13
C ALA A 417 -20.91 -34.67 21.96
N ILE A 418 -20.86 -35.82 21.28
CA ILE A 418 -20.75 -37.14 21.92
C ILE A 418 -19.51 -37.83 21.37
N LEU A 419 -18.60 -38.22 22.26
CA LEU A 419 -17.35 -38.89 21.94
C LEU A 419 -17.29 -40.21 22.70
N VAL A 420 -16.89 -41.28 22.00
CA VAL A 420 -16.62 -42.59 22.59
C VAL A 420 -15.32 -43.11 21.99
N GLY A 421 -14.36 -43.50 22.82
CA GLY A 421 -13.05 -43.95 22.36
C GLY A 421 -12.21 -44.62 23.42
#